data_AF-A0A534SN32-F1
#
_entry.id   AF-A0A534SN32-F1
#
_cell.length_a   1.000
_cell.length_b   1.000
_cell.length_c   1.000
_cell.angle_alpha   90.00
_cell.angle_beta   90.00
_cell.angle_gamma   90.00
#
_symmetry.space_group_name_H-M   'P 1'
#
loop_
_entity.id
_entity.type
_entity.pdbx_description
1 polymer ?
#
loop_
_entity_poly.entity_id
_entity_poly.type
_entity_poly.pdbx_seq_one_letter_code
_entity_poly.pdbx_strand_id
1 'polypeptide(L)' 'MPKRLKALMEESLTDRLPIDVLPVSNEEFIPLEPTPEQKAIMKVAREECDATARKVGMSRRRFLQTGAAYAICLAAIN' A
#
# COMPACT_ATOMS: atom_id res chain seq x y z
N MET A 1 3.22 2.86 24.96
CA MET A 1 4.03 2.82 23.72
C MET A 1 4.94 4.04 23.64
N PRO A 2 6.24 3.89 23.34
CA PRO A 2 7.13 5.03 23.12
C PRO A 2 6.67 5.84 21.90
N LYS A 3 6.63 7.18 22.03
CA LYS A 3 6.12 8.12 20.99
C LYS A 3 6.76 7.88 19.61
N ARG A 4 8.03 7.51 19.58
CA ARG A 4 8.81 7.25 18.35
C ARG A 4 8.29 6.03 17.58
N LEU A 5 7.89 4.98 18.28
CA LEU A 5 7.35 3.77 17.66
C LEU A 5 5.97 4.03 17.05
N LYS A 6 5.15 4.84 17.73
CA LYS A 6 3.83 5.25 17.24
C LYS A 6 3.93 6.12 15.98
N ALA A 7 4.88 7.06 15.95
CA ALA A 7 5.12 7.90 14.78
C ALA A 7 5.58 7.09 13.56
N LEU A 8 6.48 6.12 13.75
CA LEU A 8 6.90 5.20 12.66
C LEU A 8 5.74 4.34 12.14
N MET A 9 4.84 3.91 13.02
CA MET A 9 3.63 3.18 12.64
C MET A 9 2.61 4.10 11.92
N GLU A 10 2.42 5.34 12.35
CA GLU A 10 1.52 6.32 11.71
C GLU A 10 2.07 6.79 10.35
N GLU A 11 3.38 6.98 10.23
CA GLU A 11 4.05 7.27 8.95
C GLU A 11 3.90 6.09 7.98
N SER A 12 4.06 4.86 8.46
CA SER A 12 3.75 3.62 7.72
C SER A 12 2.29 3.56 7.24
N LEU A 13 1.33 4.13 7.99
CA LEU A 13 -0.09 4.11 7.61
C LEU A 13 -0.43 5.10 6.49
N THR A 14 0.35 6.17 6.34
CA THR A 14 0.04 7.27 5.41
C THR A 14 0.36 6.92 3.95
N ASP A 15 1.21 5.91 3.73
CA ASP A 15 1.61 5.42 2.39
C ASP A 15 1.08 4.01 2.07
N ARG A 16 0.02 3.56 2.76
CA ARG A 16 -0.60 2.26 2.47
C ARG A 16 -1.52 2.37 1.27
N LEU A 17 -1.27 1.51 0.29
CA LEU A 17 -2.24 1.18 -0.73
C LEU A 17 -3.48 0.52 -0.07
N PRO A 18 -4.67 0.64 -0.67
CA PRO A 18 -5.87 0.02 -0.12
C PRO A 18 -5.81 -1.51 -0.07
N ILE A 19 -5.01 -2.13 -0.93
CA ILE A 19 -4.70 -3.56 -0.91
C ILE A 19 -3.18 -3.69 -1.06
N ASP A 20 -2.58 -4.54 -0.23
CA ASP A 20 -1.20 -4.96 -0.37
C ASP A 20 -1.09 -6.50 -0.45
N VAL A 21 0.06 -6.98 -0.90
CA VAL A 21 0.42 -8.41 -0.96
C VAL A 21 1.52 -8.76 0.04
N LEU A 22 1.71 -7.91 1.06
CA LEU A 22 2.79 -8.07 2.01
C LEU A 22 2.39 -9.10 3.09
N PRO A 23 3.36 -9.85 3.61
CA PRO A 23 3.11 -10.74 4.73
C PRO A 23 2.51 -9.99 5.92
N VAL A 24 1.40 -10.52 6.44
CA VAL A 24 0.72 -10.03 7.64
C VAL A 24 0.46 -11.20 8.58
N SER A 25 0.41 -10.94 9.87
CA SER A 25 0.14 -11.95 10.90
C SER A 25 -1.06 -11.54 11.74
N ASN A 26 -1.79 -12.56 12.21
CA ASN A 26 -2.84 -12.49 13.22
C ASN A 26 -2.26 -12.57 14.66
N GLU A 27 -0.96 -12.31 14.82
CA GLU A 27 -0.19 -12.43 16.07
C GLU A 27 0.20 -13.86 16.49
N GLU A 28 -0.16 -14.89 15.71
CA GLU A 28 0.24 -16.28 16.01
C GLU A 28 1.63 -16.64 15.46
N PHE A 29 2.17 -15.83 14.55
CA PHE A 29 3.49 -16.01 13.96
C PHE A 29 4.19 -14.69 13.64
N ILE A 30 5.50 -14.73 13.42
CA ILE A 30 6.25 -13.57 12.92
C ILE A 30 6.17 -13.60 11.38
N PRO A 31 5.64 -12.55 10.73
CA PRO A 31 5.58 -12.49 9.27
C PRO A 31 6.99 -12.65 8.67
N LEU A 32 7.08 -13.39 7.58
CA LEU A 32 8.31 -13.46 6.80
C LEU A 32 8.61 -12.09 6.16
N GLU A 33 9.87 -11.86 5.83
CA GLU A 33 10.26 -10.72 5.00
C GLU A 33 9.57 -10.79 3.61
N PRO A 34 9.10 -9.66 3.05
CA PRO A 34 8.48 -9.67 1.73
C PRO A 34 9.46 -10.11 0.63
N THR A 35 8.99 -10.95 -0.29
CA THR A 35 9.79 -11.41 -1.43
C THR A 35 10.05 -10.28 -2.43
N PRO A 36 11.06 -10.42 -3.32
CA PRO A 36 11.30 -9.47 -4.40
C PRO A 36 10.07 -9.24 -5.29
N GLU A 37 9.31 -10.29 -5.59
CA GLU A 37 8.10 -10.25 -6.42
C GLU A 37 6.99 -9.46 -5.72
N GLN A 38 6.77 -9.69 -4.42
CA GLN A 38 5.81 -8.91 -3.63
C GLN A 38 6.18 -7.42 -3.62
N LYS A 39 7.47 -7.09 -3.46
CA LYS A 39 7.93 -5.70 -3.52
C LYS A 39 7.71 -5.09 -4.91
N ALA A 40 7.89 -5.86 -5.98
CA ALA A 40 7.65 -5.42 -7.34
C ALA A 40 6.15 -5.12 -7.59
N ILE A 41 5.24 -6.00 -7.14
CA ILE A 41 3.79 -5.79 -7.21
C ILE A 41 3.41 -4.48 -6.49
N MET A 42 3.93 -4.29 -5.27
CA MET A 42 3.67 -3.07 -4.50
C MET A 42 4.20 -1.81 -5.17
N LYS A 43 5.34 -1.90 -5.86
CA LYS A 43 5.89 -0.78 -6.64
C LYS A 43 4.98 -0.42 -7.82
N VAL A 44 4.52 -1.41 -8.60
CA VAL A 44 3.62 -1.20 -9.74
C VAL A 44 2.31 -0.55 -9.28
N ALA A 45 1.66 -1.12 -8.26
CA ALA A 45 0.41 -0.59 -7.74
C ALA A 45 0.56 0.86 -7.24
N ARG A 46 1.69 1.20 -6.61
CA ARG A 46 1.98 2.57 -6.15
C ARG A 46 2.11 3.54 -7.32
N GLU A 47 2.91 3.19 -8.31
CA GLU A 47 3.18 4.01 -9.49
C GLU A 47 1.91 4.26 -10.31
N GLU A 48 1.08 3.22 -10.50
CA GLU A 48 -0.18 3.32 -11.23
C GLU A 48 -1.24 4.14 -10.49
N CYS A 49 -1.34 3.99 -9.17
CA CYS A 49 -2.22 4.84 -8.36
C CYS A 49 -1.81 6.32 -8.46
N ASP A 50 -0.50 6.61 -8.39
CA ASP A 50 0.01 7.97 -8.49
C ASP A 50 -0.21 8.59 -9.87
N ALA A 51 0.06 7.83 -10.93
CA ALA A 51 -0.17 8.26 -12.30
C ALA A 51 -1.66 8.53 -12.54
N THR A 52 -2.53 7.62 -12.10
CA THR A 52 -3.97 7.74 -12.29
C THR A 52 -4.56 8.89 -11.47
N ALA A 53 -4.15 9.05 -10.21
CA ALA A 53 -4.57 10.18 -9.37
C ALA A 53 -4.28 11.53 -10.03
N ARG A 54 -3.05 11.70 -10.55
CA ARG A 54 -2.65 12.90 -11.31
C ARG A 54 -3.51 13.09 -12.56
N LYS A 55 -3.72 12.01 -13.33
CA LYS A 55 -4.49 12.03 -14.58
C LYS A 55 -5.95 12.48 -14.37
N VAL A 56 -6.57 12.06 -13.27
CA VAL A 56 -7.96 12.42 -12.94
C VAL A 56 -8.09 13.69 -12.09
N GLY A 57 -6.98 14.42 -11.84
CA GLY A 57 -6.99 15.66 -11.07
C GLY A 57 -7.32 15.49 -9.59
N MET A 58 -7.04 14.31 -9.00
CA MET A 58 -7.26 14.04 -7.58
C MET A 58 -5.96 14.08 -6.80
N SER A 59 -6.03 14.51 -5.53
CA SER A 59 -4.94 14.24 -4.60
C SER A 59 -4.81 12.74 -4.37
N ARG A 60 -3.58 12.25 -4.18
CA ARG A 60 -3.29 10.83 -3.89
C ARG A 60 -4.18 10.30 -2.78
N ARG A 61 -4.28 11.03 -1.65
CA ARG A 61 -5.12 10.68 -0.52
C ARG A 61 -6.59 10.45 -0.91
N ARG A 62 -7.17 11.32 -1.74
CA ARG A 62 -8.56 11.16 -2.19
C ARG A 62 -8.72 10.00 -3.16
N PHE A 63 -7.74 9.82 -4.05
CA PHE A 63 -7.77 8.74 -5.03
C PHE A 63 -7.71 7.35 -4.38
N LEU A 64 -6.84 7.16 -3.38
CA LEU A 64 -6.68 5.88 -2.67
C LEU A 64 -7.96 5.43 -1.91
N GLN A 65 -8.92 6.34 -1.71
CA GLN A 65 -10.23 6.03 -1.10
C GLN A 65 -11.29 5.58 -2.12
N THR A 66 -10.96 5.49 -3.41
CA THR A 66 -11.89 5.12 -4.48
C THR A 66 -11.77 3.65 -4.87
N GLY A 67 -12.82 3.08 -5.48
CA GLY A 67 -12.77 1.73 -6.03
C GLY A 67 -11.73 1.54 -7.16
N ALA A 68 -11.36 2.62 -7.87
CA ALA A 68 -10.32 2.55 -8.90
C ALA A 68 -8.95 2.21 -8.30
N ALA A 69 -8.61 2.73 -7.12
CA ALA A 69 -7.37 2.39 -6.44
C ALA A 69 -7.34 0.91 -6.01
N TYR A 70 -8.47 0.37 -5.53
CA TYR A 70 -8.60 -1.07 -5.24
C TYR A 70 -8.38 -1.92 -6.49
N ALA A 71 -9.01 -1.54 -7.61
CA ALA A 71 -8.85 -2.25 -8.88
C ALA A 71 -7.39 -2.25 -9.37
N ILE A 72 -6.68 -1.12 -9.26
CA ILE A 72 -5.26 -1.04 -9.61
C ILE A 72 -4.42 -1.99 -8.75
N CYS A 73 -4.65 -2.02 -7.44
CA CYS A 73 -3.89 -2.89 -6.54
C CYS A 73 -4.10 -4.37 -6.85
N LEU A 74 -5.33 -4.78 -7.18
CA LEU A 74 -5.62 -6.15 -7.61
C LEU A 74 -5.02 -6.47 -8.99
N ALA A 75 -5.09 -5.53 -9.94
CA ALA A 75 -4.55 -5.71 -11.28
C ALA A 75 -3.02 -5.85 -11.30
N ALA A 76 -2.32 -5.29 -10.31
CA ALA A 76 -0.87 -5.39 -10.17
C ALA A 76 -0.37 -6.79 -9.77
N ILE A 77 -1.26 -7.71 -9.38
CA ILE A 77 -0.92 -9.10 -9.00
C ILE A 77 -0.69 -9.98 -10.24
N ASN A 78 -1.12 -9.52 -11.42
CA ASN A 78 -1.09 -10.27 -12.70
C ASN A 78 0.31 -10.48 -13.27
#